data_AF-W6AJD9-F1
#
_entry.id   AF-W6AJD9-F1
#
_cell.length_a   1.000
_cell.length_b   1.000
_cell.length_c   1.000
_cell.angle_alpha   90.00
_cell.angle_beta   90.00
_cell.angle_gamma   90.00
#
_symmetry.space_group_name_H-M   'P 1'
#
loop_
_entity.id
_entity.type
_entity.pdbx_description
1 polymer ?
#
loop_
_entity_poly.entity_id
_entity_poly.type
_entity_poly.pdbx_seq_one_letter_code
_entity_poly.pdbx_strand_id
1 'polypeptide(L)'
;MKDSQKKEILKAILKTWIQLSDDQWYEYNEKQEQLIVTLLPDEASIIKGKVIEHFHKYHLAMLNDTFITKKEDYSELIEKVKNKIVSVSNQAYDYVKELMLDLNIKMNWLRLTKNLSSFDHTKIRLINALLAKKELIVLHHTFDNLTQSEANELYNIINNIKNYNPQISVLVVVKNIENIKNYVNGFLLFDKQNHYKVISQVQATTTPMTLELYKTIFATSENIFRGIYHLSNQTIQLDDIIIKAANLPLINNQEYIIAINPKYLSFEKTKLYNKETTLHFKGSVKTVKKSGGAIVCYFETHHNKIFKLIVDNQQLNLRKLTMIYFEKGAVLVYDKETQKLLGII
;
A
#
# COMPACT_ATOMS: atom_id res chain seq x y z
N MET A 1 -23.33 35.91 -21.61
CA MET A 1 -22.71 34.81 -20.84
C MET A 1 -23.73 34.29 -19.85
N LYS A 2 -24.04 32.98 -19.84
CA LYS A 2 -25.07 32.40 -18.95
C LYS A 2 -24.56 32.43 -17.49
N ASP A 3 -25.44 32.59 -16.52
CA ASP A 3 -25.06 32.68 -15.09
C ASP A 3 -24.29 31.45 -14.57
N SER A 4 -24.48 30.28 -15.18
CA SER A 4 -23.68 29.09 -14.85
C SER A 4 -22.20 29.24 -15.23
N GLN A 5 -21.90 29.83 -16.39
CA GLN A 5 -20.53 30.10 -16.84
C GLN A 5 -19.85 31.14 -15.95
N LYS A 6 -20.58 32.18 -15.49
CA LYS A 6 -20.07 33.15 -14.51
C LYS A 6 -19.69 32.47 -13.19
N LYS A 7 -20.54 31.56 -12.70
CA LYS A 7 -20.27 30.80 -11.45
C LYS A 7 -19.06 29.88 -11.57
N GLU A 8 -18.86 29.22 -12.71
CA GLU A 8 -17.68 28.38 -12.92
C GLU A 8 -16.38 29.20 -13.02
N ILE A 9 -16.40 30.33 -13.72
CA ILE A 9 -15.26 31.25 -13.81
C ILE A 9 -14.91 31.79 -12.41
N LEU A 10 -15.91 32.20 -11.61
CA LEU A 10 -15.71 32.64 -10.23
C LEU A 10 -15.11 31.56 -9.35
N LYS A 11 -15.57 30.30 -9.47
CA LYS A 11 -14.98 29.16 -8.74
C LYS A 11 -13.54 28.90 -9.14
N ALA A 12 -13.21 29.00 -10.42
CA ALA A 12 -11.85 28.82 -10.91
C ALA A 12 -10.93 29.92 -10.36
N ILE A 13 -11.36 31.19 -10.43
CA ILE A 13 -10.63 32.33 -9.86
C ILE A 13 -10.43 32.15 -8.36
N LEU A 14 -11.49 31.78 -7.61
CA LEU A 14 -11.40 31.54 -6.17
C LEU A 14 -10.39 30.45 -5.84
N LYS A 15 -10.38 29.34 -6.60
CA LYS A 15 -9.43 28.25 -6.43
C LYS A 15 -7.99 28.72 -6.64
N THR A 16 -7.75 29.55 -7.66
CA THR A 16 -6.42 30.15 -7.92
C THR A 16 -5.97 31.05 -6.76
N TRP A 17 -6.88 31.86 -6.20
CA TRP A 17 -6.55 32.72 -5.05
C TRP A 17 -6.27 31.93 -3.77
N ILE A 18 -7.02 30.85 -3.52
CA ILE A 18 -6.75 29.94 -2.40
C ILE A 18 -5.36 29.34 -2.55
N GLN A 19 -5.05 28.81 -3.74
CA GLN A 19 -3.76 28.19 -3.99
C GLN A 19 -2.59 29.19 -3.89
N LEU A 20 -2.76 30.41 -4.41
CA LEU A 20 -1.77 31.47 -4.27
C LEU A 20 -1.54 31.85 -2.79
N SER A 21 -2.62 31.90 -1.99
CA SER A 21 -2.52 32.17 -0.56
C SER A 21 -1.78 31.05 0.17
N ASP A 22 -2.07 29.79 -0.16
CA ASP A 22 -1.39 28.63 0.43
C ASP A 22 0.11 28.63 0.07
N ASP A 23 0.44 28.92 -1.20
CA ASP A 23 1.83 29.01 -1.68
C ASP A 23 2.60 30.13 -0.98
N GLN A 24 1.99 31.32 -0.82
CA GLN A 24 2.60 32.44 -0.08
C GLN A 24 2.81 32.10 1.39
N TRP A 25 1.87 31.40 2.01
CA TRP A 25 1.97 30.99 3.40
C TRP A 25 3.07 29.96 3.62
N TYR A 26 3.20 29.01 2.69
CA TYR A 26 4.29 28.05 2.67
C TYR A 26 5.65 28.75 2.55
N GLU A 27 5.82 29.64 1.56
CA GLU A 27 7.07 30.35 1.31
C GLU A 27 7.46 31.25 2.51
N TYR A 28 6.47 31.90 3.14
CA TYR A 28 6.70 32.67 4.35
C TYR A 28 7.22 31.79 5.49
N ASN A 29 6.57 30.65 5.76
CA ASN A 29 6.98 29.74 6.83
C ASN A 29 8.37 29.16 6.56
N GLU A 30 8.67 28.78 5.33
CA GLU A 30 10.00 28.29 4.95
C GLU A 30 11.09 29.35 5.20
N LYS A 31 10.82 30.62 4.83
CA LYS A 31 11.73 31.74 5.11
C LYS A 31 11.91 31.97 6.61
N GLN A 32 10.85 31.88 7.41
CA GLN A 32 10.95 32.02 8.87
C GLN A 32 11.76 30.87 9.49
N GLU A 33 11.53 29.63 9.07
CA GLU A 33 12.32 28.47 9.52
C GLU A 33 13.81 28.66 9.18
N GLN A 34 14.13 29.06 7.94
CA GLN A 34 15.50 29.37 7.54
C GLN A 34 16.12 30.49 8.39
N LEU A 35 15.37 31.56 8.63
CA LEU A 35 15.83 32.72 9.40
C LEU A 35 16.13 32.32 10.86
N ILE A 36 15.25 31.54 11.49
CA ILE A 36 15.48 30.97 12.83
C ILE A 36 16.75 30.11 12.84
N VAL A 37 16.92 29.21 11.87
CA VAL A 37 18.11 28.35 11.79
C VAL A 37 19.39 29.16 11.60
N THR A 38 19.34 30.24 10.81
CA THR A 38 20.49 31.14 10.62
C THR A 38 20.80 32.01 11.84
N LEU A 39 19.80 32.35 12.65
CA LEU A 39 19.98 33.15 13.87
C LEU A 39 20.46 32.32 15.07
N LEU A 40 20.18 31.01 15.11
CA LEU A 40 20.59 30.12 16.20
C LEU A 40 22.11 30.17 16.49
N PRO A 41 23.02 30.15 15.49
CA PRO A 41 24.45 30.35 15.71
C PRO A 41 24.80 31.69 16.37
N ASP A 42 24.15 32.77 15.95
CA ASP A 42 24.39 34.12 16.47
C ASP A 42 23.90 34.23 17.92
N GLU A 43 22.70 33.72 18.23
CA GLU A 43 22.19 33.63 19.60
C GLU A 43 23.10 32.77 20.49
N ALA A 44 23.58 31.63 19.98
CA ALA A 44 24.54 30.78 20.70
C ALA A 44 25.86 31.52 20.96
N SER A 45 26.32 32.34 20.01
CA SER A 45 27.50 33.19 20.16
C SER A 45 27.30 34.29 21.21
N ILE A 46 26.12 34.92 21.25
CA ILE A 46 25.74 35.90 22.28
C ILE A 46 25.72 35.27 23.67
N ILE A 47 25.10 34.10 23.82
CA ILE A 47 25.07 33.36 25.09
C ILE A 47 26.50 33.03 25.53
N LYS A 48 27.33 32.50 24.61
CA LYS A 48 28.76 32.24 24.87
C LYS A 48 29.48 33.50 25.33
N GLY A 49 29.24 34.65 24.68
CA GLY A 49 29.80 35.94 25.06
C GLY A 49 29.44 36.36 26.48
N LYS A 50 28.15 36.26 26.85
CA LYS A 50 27.70 36.55 28.23
C LYS A 50 28.29 35.61 29.27
N VAL A 51 28.45 34.33 28.94
CA VAL A 51 29.10 33.35 29.82
C VAL A 51 30.57 33.72 30.04
N ILE A 52 31.30 34.08 28.99
CA ILE A 52 32.69 34.55 29.08
C ILE A 52 32.78 35.83 29.91
N GLU A 53 31.85 36.78 29.73
CA GLU A 53 31.79 38.00 30.52
C GLU A 53 31.63 37.70 32.02
N HIS A 54 30.75 36.76 32.37
CA HIS A 54 30.61 36.30 33.76
C HIS A 54 31.90 35.66 34.30
N PHE A 55 32.57 34.82 33.52
CA PHE A 55 33.87 34.26 33.90
C PHE A 55 34.93 35.35 34.08
N HIS A 56 34.95 36.37 33.22
CA HIS A 56 35.89 37.46 33.31
C HIS A 56 35.65 38.34 34.54
N LYS A 57 34.38 38.69 34.83
CA LYS A 57 34.00 39.38 36.07
C LYS A 57 34.38 38.59 37.32
N TYR A 58 34.15 37.28 37.29
CA TYR A 58 34.56 36.38 38.37
C TYR A 58 36.08 36.38 38.55
N HIS A 59 36.85 36.24 37.47
CA HIS A 59 38.31 36.21 37.51
C HIS A 59 38.90 37.53 38.01
N LEU A 60 38.37 38.68 37.55
CA LEU A 60 38.76 40.01 38.04
C LEU A 60 38.45 40.19 39.53
N ALA A 61 37.29 39.72 40.00
CA ALA A 61 36.95 39.77 41.42
C ALA A 61 37.90 38.91 42.27
N MET A 62 38.32 37.77 41.75
CA MET A 62 39.34 36.91 42.37
C MET A 62 40.73 37.58 42.42
N LEU A 63 41.18 38.20 41.33
CA LEU A 63 42.49 38.86 41.26
C LEU A 63 42.56 40.11 42.14
N ASN A 64 41.44 40.83 42.27
CA ASN A 64 41.36 42.07 43.04
C ASN A 64 40.98 41.87 44.51
N ASP A 65 40.88 40.61 44.99
CA ASP A 65 40.47 40.25 46.35
C ASP A 65 39.10 40.83 46.79
N THR A 66 38.26 41.23 45.82
CA THR A 66 36.90 41.72 46.06
C THR A 66 35.86 40.61 46.03
N PHE A 67 36.31 39.36 45.89
CA PHE A 67 35.47 38.18 45.81
C PHE A 67 34.84 37.87 47.18
N ILE A 68 33.57 38.25 47.35
CA ILE A 68 32.78 37.84 48.50
C ILE A 68 32.37 36.37 48.28
N THR A 69 33.05 35.45 48.94
CA THR A 69 32.61 34.04 49.00
C THR A 69 31.25 34.01 49.69
N LYS A 70 30.16 33.86 48.91
CA LYS A 70 28.90 33.41 49.48
C LYS A 70 29.13 32.01 50.04
N LYS A 71 28.86 31.82 51.35
CA LYS A 71 28.97 30.53 52.05
C LYS A 71 27.94 29.49 51.59
N GLU A 72 27.03 29.87 50.70
CA GLU A 72 25.98 29.00 50.18
C GLU A 72 26.57 27.98 49.23
N ASP A 73 26.52 26.71 49.63
CA ASP A 73 26.89 25.58 48.79
C ASP A 73 25.82 25.37 47.71
N TYR A 74 26.16 25.72 46.47
CA TYR A 74 25.27 25.51 45.31
C TYR A 74 25.44 24.13 44.67
N SER A 75 26.23 23.21 45.26
CA SER A 75 26.51 21.89 44.68
C SER A 75 25.22 21.09 44.40
N GLU A 76 24.29 21.07 45.36
CA GLU A 76 22.98 20.41 45.17
C GLU A 76 22.16 21.04 44.05
N LEU A 77 22.24 22.36 43.90
CA LEU A 77 21.47 23.11 42.92
C LEU A 77 22.05 22.89 41.51
N ILE A 78 23.39 22.84 41.40
CA ILE A 78 24.10 22.47 40.17
C ILE A 78 23.78 21.03 39.77
N GLU A 79 23.76 20.10 40.71
CA GLU A 79 23.43 18.70 40.43
C GLU A 79 21.96 18.55 39.99
N LYS A 80 21.03 19.23 40.67
CA LYS A 80 19.62 19.30 40.24
C LYS A 80 19.47 19.88 38.83
N VAL A 81 20.21 20.92 38.48
CA VAL A 81 20.16 21.53 37.13
C VAL A 81 20.81 20.63 36.09
N LYS A 82 21.97 20.03 36.38
CA LYS A 82 22.62 19.06 35.48
C LYS A 82 21.72 17.88 35.17
N ASN A 83 20.99 17.36 36.15
CA ASN A 83 20.05 16.26 35.97
C ASN A 83 18.83 16.64 35.10
N LYS A 84 18.54 17.93 34.93
CA LYS A 84 17.50 18.43 34.01
C LYS A 84 18.00 18.62 32.58
N ILE A 85 19.31 18.65 32.35
CA ILE A 85 19.89 18.82 31.01
C ILE A 85 19.82 17.47 30.30
N VAL A 86 18.79 17.28 29.48
CA VAL A 86 18.67 16.10 28.62
C VAL A 86 19.59 16.29 27.41
N SER A 87 20.45 15.32 27.13
CA SER A 87 21.34 15.37 25.97
C SER A 87 20.54 15.41 24.66
N VAL A 88 21.09 16.02 23.61
CA VAL A 88 20.48 16.04 22.27
C VAL A 88 20.20 14.62 21.78
N SER A 89 21.07 13.66 22.13
CA SER A 89 20.88 12.25 21.80
C SER A 89 19.65 11.66 22.48
N ASN A 90 19.41 11.99 23.76
CA ASN A 90 18.24 11.50 24.49
C ASN A 90 16.96 12.16 23.98
N GLN A 91 17.00 13.46 23.66
CA GLN A 91 15.86 14.15 23.04
C GLN A 91 15.48 13.52 21.69
N ALA A 92 16.48 13.27 20.83
CA ALA A 92 16.26 12.62 19.55
C ALA A 92 15.73 11.19 19.72
N TYR A 93 16.26 10.44 20.70
CA TYR A 93 15.77 9.11 21.03
C TYR A 93 14.29 9.13 21.46
N ASP A 94 13.92 10.01 22.39
CA ASP A 94 12.55 10.12 22.89
C ASP A 94 11.59 10.52 21.77
N TYR A 95 11.99 11.48 20.93
CA TYR A 95 11.19 11.89 19.78
C TYR A 95 10.93 10.74 18.80
N VAL A 96 11.96 9.97 18.43
CA VAL A 96 11.78 8.82 17.52
C VAL A 96 10.94 7.73 18.19
N LYS A 97 11.10 7.53 19.49
CA LYS A 97 10.32 6.56 20.26
C LYS A 97 8.83 6.92 20.27
N GLU A 98 8.48 8.18 20.50
CA GLU A 98 7.09 8.66 20.43
C GLU A 98 6.53 8.50 19.02
N LEU A 99 7.28 8.92 18.00
CA LEU A 99 6.88 8.76 16.60
C LEU A 99 6.58 7.29 16.24
N MET A 100 7.40 6.36 16.72
CA MET A 100 7.17 4.94 16.50
C MET A 100 5.91 4.42 17.20
N LEU A 101 5.62 4.90 18.40
CA LEU A 101 4.40 4.55 19.13
C LEU A 101 3.17 5.05 18.37
N ASP A 102 3.19 6.29 17.90
CA ASP A 102 2.11 6.88 17.11
C ASP A 102 1.85 6.12 15.80
N LEU A 103 2.93 5.66 15.15
CA LEU A 103 2.85 4.86 13.93
C LEU A 103 2.56 3.36 14.20
N ASN A 104 2.44 2.95 15.47
CA ASN A 104 2.28 1.56 15.92
C ASN A 104 3.38 0.63 15.40
N ILE A 105 4.62 1.13 15.31
CA ILE A 105 5.79 0.37 14.87
C ILE A 105 6.36 -0.38 16.07
N LYS A 106 6.18 -1.71 16.07
CA LYS A 106 6.77 -2.58 17.08
C LYS A 106 8.19 -2.96 16.67
N MET A 107 9.17 -2.53 17.46
CA MET A 107 10.59 -2.91 17.29
C MET A 107 11.28 -2.93 18.65
N ASN A 108 12.19 -3.88 18.86
CA ASN A 108 12.96 -3.98 20.09
C ASN A 108 14.24 -3.13 20.00
N TRP A 109 14.20 -1.93 20.57
CA TRP A 109 15.32 -0.98 20.56
C TRP A 109 16.61 -1.52 21.19
N LEU A 110 16.52 -2.41 22.18
CA LEU A 110 17.71 -3.01 22.83
C LEU A 110 18.50 -3.92 21.88
N ARG A 111 17.91 -4.36 20.76
CA ARG A 111 18.55 -5.18 19.73
C ARG A 111 19.15 -4.37 18.57
N LEU A 112 19.01 -3.05 18.54
CA LEU A 112 19.55 -2.19 17.47
C LEU A 112 21.07 -2.32 17.28
N THR A 113 21.79 -2.86 18.28
CA THR A 113 23.24 -3.06 18.24
C THR A 113 23.67 -4.44 17.73
N LYS A 114 22.76 -5.42 17.59
CA LYS A 114 23.10 -6.78 17.11
C LYS A 114 21.96 -7.42 16.28
N ASN A 115 22.26 -7.69 15.01
CA ASN A 115 21.48 -8.52 14.08
C ASN A 115 20.00 -8.13 13.93
N LEU A 116 19.74 -6.94 13.39
CA LEU A 116 18.41 -6.53 12.96
C LEU A 116 17.94 -7.39 11.79
N SER A 117 16.64 -7.69 11.75
CA SER A 117 16.06 -8.35 10.59
C SER A 117 16.02 -7.40 9.38
N SER A 118 15.93 -7.95 8.17
CA SER A 118 15.69 -7.15 6.96
C SER A 118 14.41 -6.30 7.06
N PHE A 119 13.39 -6.82 7.76
CA PHE A 119 12.15 -6.12 8.01
C PHE A 119 12.32 -4.95 8.99
N ASP A 120 13.10 -5.12 10.06
CA ASP A 120 13.44 -4.03 10.99
C ASP A 120 14.23 -2.91 10.27
N HIS A 121 15.17 -3.27 9.39
CA HIS A 121 15.84 -2.29 8.55
C HIS A 121 14.87 -1.51 7.65
N THR A 122 13.81 -2.15 7.16
CA THR A 122 12.76 -1.47 6.38
C THR A 122 11.99 -0.47 7.23
N LYS A 123 11.61 -0.85 8.46
CA LYS A 123 10.94 0.06 9.42
C LYS A 123 11.78 1.29 9.72
N ILE A 124 13.08 1.09 10.01
CA ILE A 124 14.02 2.19 10.28
C ILE A 124 14.13 3.12 9.06
N ARG A 125 14.20 2.58 7.84
CA ARG A 125 14.26 3.39 6.62
C ARG A 125 13.00 4.21 6.40
N LEU A 126 11.82 3.68 6.73
CA LEU A 126 10.55 4.43 6.67
C LEU A 126 10.53 5.59 7.67
N ILE A 127 10.97 5.35 8.90
CA ILE A 127 11.08 6.40 9.92
C ILE A 127 12.03 7.50 9.45
N ASN A 128 13.21 7.13 8.94
CA ASN A 128 14.17 8.09 8.41
C ASN A 128 13.61 8.90 7.23
N ALA A 129 12.82 8.27 6.34
CA ALA A 129 12.17 8.98 5.25
C ALA A 129 11.13 9.99 5.76
N LEU A 130 10.39 9.65 6.81
CA LEU A 130 9.42 10.54 7.43
C LEU A 130 10.11 11.74 8.12
N LEU A 131 11.16 11.48 8.91
CA LEU A 131 11.96 12.52 9.55
C LEU A 131 12.59 13.48 8.54
N ALA A 132 13.01 12.95 7.38
CA ALA A 132 13.56 13.74 6.28
C ALA A 132 12.49 14.39 5.38
N LYS A 133 11.21 14.42 5.83
CA LYS A 133 10.06 15.01 5.13
C LYS A 133 9.95 14.56 3.66
N LYS A 134 10.20 13.27 3.36
CA LYS A 134 10.10 12.75 1.98
C LYS A 134 8.65 12.63 1.55
N GLU A 135 8.32 13.19 0.39
CA GLU A 135 6.98 13.12 -0.21
C GLU A 135 6.74 11.84 -1.02
N LEU A 136 7.81 11.21 -1.52
CA LEU A 136 7.74 9.97 -2.30
C LEU A 136 8.60 8.88 -1.65
N ILE A 137 7.97 7.76 -1.32
CA ILE A 137 8.63 6.56 -0.84
C ILE A 137 8.55 5.48 -1.91
N VAL A 138 9.70 4.98 -2.36
CA VAL A 138 9.78 3.89 -3.34
C VAL A 138 10.23 2.61 -2.64
N LEU A 139 9.36 1.60 -2.65
CA LEU A 139 9.61 0.28 -2.08
C LEU A 139 9.94 -0.70 -3.19
N HIS A 140 11.23 -0.92 -3.44
CA HIS A 140 11.73 -1.78 -4.50
C HIS A 140 11.97 -3.21 -3.99
N HIS A 141 11.20 -4.17 -4.50
CA HIS A 141 11.22 -5.59 -4.13
C HIS A 141 11.09 -5.87 -2.63
N THR A 142 10.55 -4.91 -1.87
CA THR A 142 10.44 -5.04 -0.41
C THR A 142 9.43 -6.12 -0.06
N PHE A 143 8.25 -6.12 -0.68
CA PHE A 143 7.17 -7.07 -0.40
C PHE A 143 7.44 -8.49 -0.92
N ASP A 144 8.37 -8.65 -1.87
CA ASP A 144 8.69 -9.95 -2.47
C ASP A 144 9.31 -10.93 -1.44
N ASN A 145 10.01 -10.40 -0.43
CA ASN A 145 10.74 -11.19 0.58
C ASN A 145 10.03 -11.26 1.94
N LEU A 146 8.85 -10.65 2.08
CA LEU A 146 8.11 -10.62 3.33
C LEU A 146 7.20 -11.83 3.44
N THR A 147 7.09 -12.35 4.66
CA THR A 147 5.96 -13.22 5.02
C THR A 147 4.65 -12.43 4.95
N GLN A 148 3.52 -13.13 4.84
CA GLN A 148 2.21 -12.48 4.78
C GLN A 148 1.94 -11.61 6.02
N SER A 149 2.43 -12.03 7.19
CA SER A 149 2.29 -11.27 8.43
C SER A 149 3.09 -9.97 8.38
N GLU A 150 4.33 -10.02 7.90
CA GLU A 150 5.17 -8.83 7.76
C GLU A 150 4.66 -7.89 6.66
N ALA A 151 4.12 -8.43 5.54
CA ALA A 151 3.51 -7.63 4.49
C ALA A 151 2.28 -6.86 5.00
N ASN A 152 1.44 -7.51 5.81
CA ASN A 152 0.30 -6.86 6.46
C ASN A 152 0.75 -5.80 7.46
N GLU A 153 1.76 -6.11 8.28
CA GLU A 153 2.34 -5.14 9.23
C GLU A 153 2.92 -3.93 8.49
N LEU A 154 3.68 -4.14 7.42
CA LEU A 154 4.24 -3.07 6.59
C LEU A 154 3.15 -2.20 5.96
N TYR A 155 2.09 -2.81 5.45
CA TYR A 155 0.94 -2.08 4.92
C TYR A 155 0.29 -1.18 5.99
N ASN A 156 0.07 -1.71 7.20
CA ASN A 156 -0.49 -0.93 8.29
C ASN A 156 0.41 0.25 8.67
N ILE A 157 1.73 0.03 8.73
CA ILE A 157 2.70 1.10 8.98
C ILE A 157 2.60 2.16 7.88
N ILE A 158 2.58 1.78 6.60
CA ILE A 158 2.44 2.71 5.49
C ILE A 158 1.13 3.51 5.58
N ASN A 159 0.03 2.86 5.94
CA ASN A 159 -1.26 3.51 6.08
C ASN A 159 -1.26 4.52 7.25
N ASN A 160 -0.64 4.17 8.37
CA ASN A 160 -0.46 5.08 9.51
C ASN A 160 0.41 6.29 9.12
N ILE A 161 1.49 6.06 8.36
CA ILE A 161 2.34 7.14 7.84
C ILE A 161 1.53 8.07 6.92
N LYS A 162 0.69 7.54 6.03
CA LYS A 162 -0.18 8.35 5.16
C LYS A 162 -1.23 9.14 5.95
N ASN A 163 -1.77 8.56 7.03
CA ASN A 163 -2.71 9.27 7.90
C ASN A 163 -2.01 10.40 8.67
N TYR A 164 -0.77 10.17 9.10
CA TYR A 164 0.06 11.16 9.78
C TYR A 164 0.52 12.28 8.83
N ASN A 165 0.91 11.94 7.61
CA ASN A 165 1.28 12.89 6.55
C ASN A 165 0.57 12.54 5.23
N PRO A 166 -0.58 13.19 4.94
CA PRO A 166 -1.38 12.92 3.75
C PRO A 166 -0.70 13.22 2.40
N GLN A 167 0.39 13.99 2.39
CA GLN A 167 1.12 14.31 1.16
C GLN A 167 2.03 13.17 0.69
N ILE A 168 2.28 12.17 1.55
CA ILE A 168 3.18 11.05 1.21
C ILE A 168 2.53 10.12 0.19
N SER A 169 3.21 9.98 -0.94
CA SER A 169 2.96 8.97 -1.97
C SER A 169 3.89 7.78 -1.79
N VAL A 170 3.36 6.57 -2.01
CA VAL A 170 4.14 5.33 -1.92
C VAL A 170 4.02 4.56 -3.22
N LEU A 171 5.16 4.33 -3.87
CA LEU A 171 5.28 3.50 -5.06
C LEU A 171 5.90 2.16 -4.67
N VAL A 172 5.24 1.06 -5.03
CA VAL A 172 5.71 -0.29 -4.76
C VAL A 172 6.07 -0.96 -6.08
N VAL A 173 7.31 -1.43 -6.19
CA VAL A 173 7.80 -2.19 -7.33
C VAL A 173 8.06 -3.62 -6.89
N VAL A 174 7.34 -4.58 -7.46
CA VAL A 174 7.38 -6.00 -7.07
C VAL A 174 7.53 -6.90 -8.27
N LYS A 175 8.13 -8.07 -8.07
CA LYS A 175 8.10 -9.18 -9.05
C LYS A 175 6.83 -9.99 -8.91
N ASN A 176 6.39 -10.21 -7.67
CA ASN A 176 5.19 -10.97 -7.36
C ASN A 176 4.18 -10.09 -6.62
N ILE A 177 2.99 -9.96 -7.18
CA ILE A 177 1.94 -9.12 -6.60
C ILE A 177 1.12 -9.83 -5.51
N GLU A 178 1.33 -11.12 -5.25
CA GLU A 178 0.52 -11.91 -4.31
C GLU A 178 0.45 -11.27 -2.91
N ASN A 179 1.58 -10.79 -2.40
CA ASN A 179 1.69 -10.18 -1.08
C ASN A 179 1.14 -8.74 -1.01
N ILE A 180 0.90 -8.08 -2.14
CA ILE A 180 0.59 -6.64 -2.18
C ILE A 180 -0.74 -6.31 -2.88
N LYS A 181 -1.28 -7.22 -3.69
CA LYS A 181 -2.46 -6.96 -4.55
C LYS A 181 -3.73 -6.52 -3.80
N ASN A 182 -3.83 -6.82 -2.51
CA ASN A 182 -4.96 -6.45 -1.67
C ASN A 182 -4.75 -5.12 -0.91
N TYR A 183 -3.55 -4.55 -0.96
CA TYR A 183 -3.12 -3.40 -0.16
C TYR A 183 -2.88 -2.14 -1.00
N VAL A 184 -2.93 -2.24 -2.33
CA VAL A 184 -2.69 -1.12 -3.25
C VAL A 184 -3.98 -0.56 -3.82
N ASN A 185 -4.00 0.76 -4.07
CA ASN A 185 -5.13 1.44 -4.68
C ASN A 185 -5.25 1.17 -6.19
N GLY A 186 -4.12 0.88 -6.85
CA GLY A 186 -4.07 0.62 -8.28
C GLY A 186 -2.73 0.04 -8.71
N PHE A 187 -2.66 -0.36 -9.97
CA PHE A 187 -1.49 -0.94 -10.61
C PHE A 187 -1.07 -0.07 -11.79
N LEU A 188 0.24 0.12 -11.94
CA LEU A 188 0.86 0.67 -13.13
C LEU A 188 1.46 -0.50 -13.91
N LEU A 189 0.89 -0.80 -15.08
CA LEU A 189 1.30 -1.92 -15.92
C LEU A 189 2.07 -1.40 -17.13
N PHE A 190 3.16 -2.07 -17.46
CA PHE A 190 3.94 -1.82 -18.68
C PHE A 190 3.74 -2.96 -19.67
N ASP A 191 3.47 -2.64 -20.93
CA ASP A 191 3.48 -3.64 -22.00
C ASP A 191 4.90 -3.91 -22.51
N LYS A 192 5.03 -4.85 -23.45
CA LYS A 192 6.33 -5.21 -24.07
C LYS A 192 6.98 -4.06 -24.85
N GLN A 193 6.22 -3.02 -25.18
CA GLN A 193 6.65 -1.85 -25.93
C GLN A 193 6.87 -0.64 -24.99
N ASN A 194 6.84 -0.85 -23.67
CA ASN A 194 6.95 0.16 -22.62
C ASN A 194 5.81 1.20 -22.57
N HIS A 195 4.66 0.92 -23.19
CA HIS A 195 3.47 1.73 -22.92
C HIS A 195 2.95 1.39 -21.53
N TYR A 196 2.52 2.42 -20.79
CA TYR A 196 1.99 2.25 -19.45
C TYR A 196 0.47 2.38 -19.41
N LYS A 197 -0.15 1.67 -18.47
CA LYS A 197 -1.56 1.81 -18.15
C LYS A 197 -1.76 1.77 -16.65
N VAL A 198 -2.52 2.74 -16.14
CA VAL A 198 -2.99 2.75 -14.76
C VAL A 198 -4.34 2.05 -14.71
N ILE A 199 -4.47 1.08 -13.81
CA ILE A 199 -5.72 0.35 -13.57
C ILE A 199 -6.01 0.32 -12.08
N SER A 200 -7.27 0.48 -11.68
CA SER A 200 -7.63 0.35 -10.26
C SER A 200 -7.50 -1.09 -9.80
N GLN A 201 -7.31 -1.30 -8.49
CA GLN A 201 -7.26 -2.63 -7.91
C GLN A 201 -8.53 -3.46 -8.20
N VAL A 202 -9.69 -2.80 -8.14
CA VAL A 202 -10.98 -3.42 -8.46
C VAL A 202 -11.00 -3.89 -9.91
N GLN A 203 -10.72 -3.01 -10.86
CA GLN A 203 -10.68 -3.37 -12.29
C GLN A 203 -9.66 -4.48 -12.58
N ALA A 204 -8.47 -4.44 -11.98
CA ALA A 204 -7.47 -5.49 -12.19
C ALA A 204 -7.93 -6.87 -11.70
N THR A 205 -8.78 -6.92 -10.66
CA THR A 205 -9.28 -8.17 -10.08
C THR A 205 -10.64 -8.64 -10.61
N THR A 206 -11.42 -7.76 -11.25
CA THR A 206 -12.73 -8.11 -11.81
C THR A 206 -12.70 -8.19 -13.34
N THR A 207 -11.98 -7.29 -13.99
CA THR A 207 -11.93 -7.14 -15.46
C THR A 207 -10.48 -7.06 -15.98
N PRO A 208 -9.62 -8.06 -15.72
CA PRO A 208 -8.24 -8.04 -16.19
C PRO A 208 -8.20 -8.00 -17.73
N MET A 209 -7.79 -6.86 -18.28
CA MET A 209 -7.92 -6.54 -19.71
C MET A 209 -7.02 -7.38 -20.63
N THR A 210 -6.01 -8.04 -20.07
CA THR A 210 -5.14 -8.98 -20.78
C THR A 210 -5.04 -10.28 -20.01
N LEU A 211 -4.82 -11.38 -20.74
CA LEU A 211 -4.61 -12.69 -20.13
C LEU A 211 -3.38 -12.69 -19.20
N GLU A 212 -2.34 -11.94 -19.55
CA GLU A 212 -1.15 -11.83 -18.71
C GLU A 212 -1.48 -11.16 -17.38
N LEU A 213 -2.24 -10.06 -17.39
CA LEU A 213 -2.68 -9.41 -16.16
C LEU A 213 -3.51 -10.37 -15.29
N TYR A 214 -4.40 -11.16 -15.90
CA TYR A 214 -5.15 -12.20 -15.20
C TYR A 214 -4.22 -13.19 -14.49
N LYS A 215 -3.24 -13.75 -15.22
CA LYS A 215 -2.27 -14.70 -14.67
C LYS A 215 -1.46 -14.08 -13.52
N THR A 216 -1.03 -12.82 -13.66
CA THR A 216 -0.30 -12.10 -12.62
C THR A 216 -1.14 -11.88 -11.37
N ILE A 217 -2.39 -11.41 -11.51
CA ILE A 217 -3.31 -11.10 -10.39
C ILE A 217 -3.68 -12.33 -9.57
N PHE A 218 -3.91 -13.45 -10.26
CA PHE A 218 -4.34 -14.69 -9.63
C PHE A 218 -3.21 -15.68 -9.39
N ALA A 219 -1.97 -15.34 -9.79
CA ALA A 219 -0.78 -16.17 -9.70
C ALA A 219 -1.09 -17.62 -10.12
N THR A 220 -1.68 -17.77 -11.30
CA THR A 220 -2.28 -19.04 -11.73
C THR A 220 -2.33 -19.15 -13.24
N SER A 221 -2.05 -20.36 -13.72
CA SER A 221 -2.44 -20.82 -15.05
C SER A 221 -3.72 -21.66 -15.02
N GLU A 222 -4.20 -21.99 -13.82
CA GLU A 222 -5.44 -22.71 -13.61
C GLU A 222 -6.63 -21.82 -13.98
N ASN A 223 -7.78 -22.46 -14.23
CA ASN A 223 -8.99 -21.82 -14.73
C ASN A 223 -8.88 -21.23 -16.15
N ILE A 224 -7.82 -21.52 -16.89
CA ILE A 224 -7.65 -21.07 -18.28
C ILE A 224 -7.88 -22.27 -19.21
N PHE A 225 -8.81 -22.10 -20.13
CA PHE A 225 -9.27 -23.12 -21.06
C PHE A 225 -9.32 -22.57 -22.49
N ARG A 226 -9.45 -23.48 -23.46
CA ARG A 226 -9.71 -23.15 -24.85
C ARG A 226 -11.17 -23.47 -25.15
N GLY A 227 -11.83 -22.63 -25.94
CA GLY A 227 -13.19 -22.86 -26.35
C GLY A 227 -13.45 -22.41 -27.78
N ILE A 228 -14.36 -23.09 -28.48
CA ILE A 228 -14.76 -22.76 -29.84
C ILE A 228 -16.14 -22.10 -29.78
N TYR A 229 -16.31 -20.95 -30.44
CA TYR A 229 -17.60 -20.27 -30.51
C TYR A 229 -18.47 -20.82 -31.64
N HIS A 230 -19.72 -21.14 -31.31
CA HIS A 230 -20.74 -21.59 -32.25
C HIS A 230 -21.88 -20.57 -32.31
N LEU A 231 -22.02 -19.93 -33.47
CA LEU A 231 -22.97 -18.84 -33.71
C LEU A 231 -24.43 -19.30 -33.66
N SER A 232 -24.72 -20.53 -34.10
CA SER A 232 -26.09 -21.08 -34.15
C SER A 232 -26.82 -21.01 -32.81
N ASN A 233 -26.07 -21.27 -31.72
CA ASN A 233 -26.61 -21.28 -30.35
C ASN A 233 -26.07 -20.13 -29.49
N GLN A 234 -25.18 -19.29 -30.05
CA GLN A 234 -24.41 -18.28 -29.33
C GLN A 234 -23.70 -18.88 -28.11
N THR A 235 -23.01 -20.00 -28.30
CA THR A 235 -22.34 -20.76 -27.23
C THR A 235 -20.86 -20.93 -27.49
N ILE A 236 -20.07 -20.92 -26.42
CA ILE A 236 -18.67 -21.36 -26.44
C ILE A 236 -18.63 -22.78 -25.91
N GLN A 237 -18.11 -23.72 -26.71
CA GLN A 237 -17.88 -25.10 -26.30
C GLN A 237 -16.45 -25.25 -25.78
N LEU A 238 -16.30 -25.74 -24.56
CA LEU A 238 -15.03 -26.08 -23.91
C LEU A 238 -15.08 -27.57 -23.57
N ASP A 239 -14.53 -28.41 -24.44
CA ASP A 239 -14.65 -29.87 -24.33
C ASP A 239 -16.12 -30.32 -24.17
N ASP A 240 -16.51 -30.74 -22.97
CA ASP A 240 -17.84 -31.19 -22.56
C ASP A 240 -18.71 -30.09 -21.91
N ILE A 241 -18.18 -28.89 -21.77
CA ILE A 241 -18.84 -27.73 -21.17
C ILE A 241 -19.35 -26.78 -22.26
N ILE A 242 -20.62 -26.36 -22.15
CA ILE A 242 -21.21 -25.37 -23.05
C ILE A 242 -21.54 -24.11 -22.25
N ILE A 243 -20.98 -22.98 -22.66
CA ILE A 243 -21.22 -21.66 -22.05
C ILE A 243 -22.01 -20.79 -23.00
N LYS A 244 -23.14 -20.24 -22.54
CA LYS A 244 -23.89 -19.25 -23.33
C LYS A 244 -23.13 -17.92 -23.35
N ALA A 245 -22.83 -17.41 -24.54
CA ALA A 245 -22.05 -16.21 -24.79
C ALA A 245 -22.82 -15.26 -25.71
N ALA A 246 -24.02 -14.89 -25.29
CA ALA A 246 -24.84 -13.90 -26.00
C ALA A 246 -24.19 -12.51 -25.88
N ASN A 247 -24.29 -11.71 -26.94
CA ASN A 247 -23.84 -10.30 -26.99
C ASN A 247 -22.32 -10.04 -26.97
N LEU A 248 -21.49 -11.04 -27.29
CA LEU A 248 -20.05 -10.83 -27.52
C LEU A 248 -19.73 -10.77 -29.02
N PRO A 249 -18.77 -9.92 -29.45
CA PRO A 249 -18.36 -9.80 -30.85
C PRO A 249 -17.45 -10.97 -31.27
N LEU A 250 -17.98 -12.20 -31.22
CA LEU A 250 -17.25 -13.43 -31.54
C LEU A 250 -17.56 -13.91 -32.95
N ILE A 251 -16.58 -14.57 -33.57
CA ILE A 251 -16.63 -15.09 -34.93
C ILE A 251 -16.88 -16.60 -34.86
N ASN A 252 -17.79 -17.08 -35.71
CA ASN A 252 -18.18 -18.48 -35.73
C ASN A 252 -17.00 -19.41 -36.03
N ASN A 253 -16.93 -20.53 -35.32
CA ASN A 253 -15.88 -21.55 -35.40
C ASN A 253 -14.45 -21.04 -35.11
N GLN A 254 -14.33 -19.88 -34.45
CA GLN A 254 -13.04 -19.39 -33.97
C GLN A 254 -12.76 -19.88 -32.55
N GLU A 255 -11.49 -20.17 -32.26
CA GLU A 255 -11.00 -20.56 -30.93
C GLU A 255 -10.66 -19.32 -30.09
N TYR A 256 -11.10 -19.33 -28.84
CA TYR A 256 -10.89 -18.28 -27.85
C TYR A 256 -10.28 -18.86 -26.57
N ILE A 257 -9.67 -17.98 -25.78
CA ILE A 257 -9.16 -18.34 -24.44
C ILE A 257 -10.21 -17.94 -23.41
N ILE A 258 -10.64 -18.90 -22.60
CA ILE A 258 -11.65 -18.70 -21.56
C ILE A 258 -10.96 -18.77 -20.20
N ALA A 259 -10.98 -17.68 -19.44
CA ALA A 259 -10.46 -17.65 -18.08
C ALA A 259 -11.62 -17.54 -17.09
N ILE A 260 -11.60 -18.33 -16.02
CA ILE A 260 -12.64 -18.31 -14.99
C ILE A 260 -12.10 -17.63 -13.74
N ASN A 261 -12.64 -16.46 -13.42
CA ASN A 261 -12.23 -15.67 -12.28
C ASN A 261 -12.52 -16.42 -10.96
N PRO A 262 -11.48 -16.81 -10.20
CA PRO A 262 -11.65 -17.65 -9.02
C PRO A 262 -12.38 -16.95 -7.86
N LYS A 263 -12.54 -15.62 -7.89
CA LYS A 263 -13.34 -14.86 -6.91
C LYS A 263 -14.85 -14.98 -7.12
N TYR A 264 -15.27 -15.32 -8.33
CA TYR A 264 -16.68 -15.44 -8.72
C TYR A 264 -17.15 -16.89 -8.77
N LEU A 265 -16.44 -17.76 -8.06
CA LEU A 265 -16.81 -19.15 -7.84
C LEU A 265 -17.16 -19.35 -6.37
N SER A 266 -18.28 -20.02 -6.13
CA SER A 266 -18.80 -20.26 -4.79
C SER A 266 -19.28 -21.69 -4.63
N PHE A 267 -19.22 -22.21 -3.41
CA PHE A 267 -19.75 -23.54 -3.08
C PHE A 267 -21.26 -23.54 -2.82
N GLU A 268 -21.88 -22.36 -2.77
CA GLU A 268 -23.30 -22.16 -2.52
C GLU A 268 -23.89 -21.23 -3.58
N LYS A 269 -25.16 -21.44 -3.90
CA LYS A 269 -25.86 -20.59 -4.86
C LYS A 269 -26.12 -19.21 -4.24
N THR A 270 -25.31 -18.22 -4.59
CA THR A 270 -25.46 -16.85 -4.10
C THR A 270 -26.54 -16.07 -4.87
N LYS A 271 -26.88 -14.86 -4.38
CA LYS A 271 -27.76 -13.93 -5.11
C LYS A 271 -27.19 -13.50 -6.46
N LEU A 272 -25.87 -13.58 -6.62
CA LEU A 272 -25.13 -13.22 -7.83
C LEU A 272 -24.98 -14.40 -8.81
N TYR A 273 -25.56 -15.56 -8.50
CA TYR A 273 -25.53 -16.72 -9.39
C TYR A 273 -25.99 -16.37 -10.81
N ASN A 274 -25.21 -16.79 -11.80
CA ASN A 274 -25.52 -16.54 -13.20
C ASN A 274 -26.64 -17.49 -13.67
N LYS A 275 -27.89 -17.03 -13.53
CA LYS A 275 -29.08 -17.77 -13.98
C LYS A 275 -29.13 -17.96 -15.50
N GLU A 276 -28.41 -17.15 -16.27
CA GLU A 276 -28.47 -17.17 -17.74
C GLU A 276 -27.56 -18.24 -18.34
N THR A 277 -26.42 -18.50 -17.70
CA THR A 277 -25.49 -19.58 -18.10
C THR A 277 -25.78 -20.89 -17.36
N THR A 278 -26.41 -20.83 -16.19
CA THR A 278 -26.69 -22.00 -15.33
C THR A 278 -25.47 -22.88 -15.02
N LEU A 279 -24.27 -22.30 -15.07
CA LEU A 279 -23.01 -23.03 -14.91
C LEU A 279 -22.82 -23.45 -13.45
N HIS A 280 -22.82 -24.76 -13.25
CA HIS A 280 -22.48 -25.41 -11.99
C HIS A 280 -21.85 -26.77 -12.27
N PHE A 281 -20.90 -27.18 -11.42
CA PHE A 281 -20.23 -28.47 -11.57
C PHE A 281 -20.23 -29.24 -10.27
N LYS A 282 -20.51 -30.53 -10.37
CA LYS A 282 -20.34 -31.47 -9.25
C LYS A 282 -18.91 -32.02 -9.20
N GLY A 283 -18.42 -32.28 -8.01
CA GLY A 283 -17.03 -32.66 -7.77
C GLY A 283 -16.63 -32.64 -6.30
N SER A 284 -15.34 -32.52 -6.06
CA SER A 284 -14.75 -32.58 -4.71
C SER A 284 -13.53 -31.66 -4.58
N VAL A 285 -13.28 -31.19 -3.35
CA VAL A 285 -12.10 -30.39 -3.04
C VAL A 285 -10.89 -31.31 -2.88
N LYS A 286 -9.87 -31.14 -3.72
CA LYS A 286 -8.60 -31.89 -3.67
C LYS A 286 -7.62 -31.30 -2.68
N THR A 287 -7.51 -29.98 -2.66
CA THR A 287 -6.46 -29.29 -1.92
C THR A 287 -6.95 -27.96 -1.40
N VAL A 288 -6.50 -27.61 -0.20
CA VAL A 288 -6.86 -26.36 0.48
C VAL A 288 -5.55 -25.71 0.94
N LYS A 289 -5.33 -24.47 0.53
CA LYS A 289 -4.19 -23.65 0.94
C LYS A 289 -4.71 -22.35 1.55
N LYS A 290 -4.13 -21.92 2.67
CA LYS A 290 -4.40 -20.58 3.22
C LYS A 290 -3.38 -19.60 2.64
N SER A 291 -3.84 -18.55 1.97
CA SER A 291 -2.99 -17.48 1.45
C SER A 291 -3.68 -16.12 1.67
N GLY A 292 -3.00 -15.19 2.33
CA GLY A 292 -3.46 -13.80 2.44
C GLY A 292 -4.81 -13.58 3.14
N GLY A 293 -5.17 -14.40 4.13
CA GLY A 293 -6.47 -14.31 4.82
C GLY A 293 -7.63 -14.95 4.05
N ALA A 294 -7.41 -15.36 2.80
CA ALA A 294 -8.33 -16.14 2.00
C ALA A 294 -7.92 -17.62 1.97
N ILE A 295 -8.88 -18.48 1.67
CA ILE A 295 -8.66 -19.90 1.44
C ILE A 295 -8.70 -20.15 -0.06
N VAL A 296 -7.59 -20.66 -0.59
CA VAL A 296 -7.47 -21.11 -1.97
C VAL A 296 -7.81 -22.59 -2.03
N CYS A 297 -8.88 -22.93 -2.72
CA CYS A 297 -9.32 -24.31 -2.91
C CYS A 297 -9.08 -24.74 -4.36
N TYR A 298 -8.69 -26.01 -4.53
CA TYR A 298 -8.64 -26.67 -5.82
C TYR A 298 -9.76 -27.71 -5.87
N PHE A 299 -10.75 -27.48 -6.71
CA PHE A 299 -11.93 -28.32 -6.89
C PHE A 299 -11.81 -29.13 -8.17
N GLU A 300 -11.84 -30.45 -8.05
CA GLU A 300 -11.87 -31.35 -9.21
C GLU A 300 -13.31 -31.74 -9.49
N THR A 301 -13.76 -31.48 -10.71
CA THR A 301 -15.06 -31.92 -11.22
C THR A 301 -15.05 -33.42 -11.54
N HIS A 302 -16.23 -34.04 -11.65
CA HIS A 302 -16.33 -35.44 -12.11
C HIS A 302 -15.76 -35.68 -13.52
N HIS A 303 -15.54 -34.61 -14.30
CA HIS A 303 -14.94 -34.66 -15.63
C HIS A 303 -13.42 -34.36 -15.61
N ASN A 304 -12.77 -34.53 -14.44
CA ASN A 304 -11.34 -34.30 -14.23
C ASN A 304 -10.85 -32.86 -14.54
N LYS A 305 -11.76 -31.87 -14.59
CA LYS A 305 -11.40 -30.45 -14.68
C LYS A 305 -11.12 -29.90 -13.28
N ILE A 306 -10.02 -29.17 -13.14
CA ILE A 306 -9.63 -28.55 -11.88
C ILE A 306 -9.94 -27.05 -11.94
N PHE A 307 -10.72 -26.58 -10.97
CA PHE A 307 -10.99 -25.17 -10.74
C PHE A 307 -10.29 -24.67 -9.49
N LYS A 308 -9.62 -23.54 -9.60
CA LYS A 308 -9.13 -22.74 -8.46
C LYS A 308 -10.25 -21.82 -7.98
N LEU A 309 -10.51 -21.82 -6.68
CA LEU A 309 -11.48 -20.94 -6.02
C LEU A 309 -10.77 -20.14 -4.92
N ILE A 310 -11.20 -18.90 -4.72
CA ILE A 310 -10.78 -18.06 -3.60
C ILE A 310 -12.01 -17.80 -2.74
N VAL A 311 -12.03 -18.40 -1.54
CA VAL A 311 -13.15 -18.31 -0.59
C VAL A 311 -12.70 -17.67 0.71
N ASP A 312 -13.62 -16.93 1.34
CA ASP A 312 -13.37 -16.32 2.63
C ASP A 312 -13.32 -17.35 3.76
N ASN A 313 -12.52 -17.07 4.79
CA ASN A 313 -12.18 -17.96 5.90
C ASN A 313 -13.42 -18.50 6.68
N GLN A 314 -14.58 -17.84 6.55
CA GLN A 314 -15.81 -18.16 7.27
C GLN A 314 -16.68 -19.26 6.62
N GLN A 315 -16.37 -19.72 5.40
CA GLN A 315 -17.28 -20.55 4.60
C GLN A 315 -16.93 -22.05 4.51
N LEU A 316 -15.86 -22.53 5.16
CA LEU A 316 -15.34 -23.86 4.88
C LEU A 316 -15.73 -24.94 5.89
N ASN A 317 -16.90 -25.56 5.66
CA ASN A 317 -17.21 -26.89 6.19
C ASN A 317 -16.97 -27.96 5.11
N LEU A 318 -15.72 -28.42 5.00
CA LEU A 318 -15.21 -29.31 3.94
C LEU A 318 -15.97 -30.64 3.77
N ARG A 319 -16.74 -31.07 4.79
CA ARG A 319 -17.38 -32.40 4.80
C ARG A 319 -18.64 -32.53 3.92
N LYS A 320 -19.18 -31.45 3.34
CA LYS A 320 -20.47 -31.45 2.60
C LYS A 320 -20.44 -30.87 1.19
N LEU A 321 -19.30 -30.38 0.71
CA LEU A 321 -19.25 -29.56 -0.50
C LEU A 321 -19.08 -30.44 -1.75
N THR A 322 -20.14 -30.52 -2.56
CA THR A 322 -20.20 -31.38 -3.76
C THR A 322 -20.35 -30.61 -5.05
N MET A 323 -20.55 -29.29 -4.99
CA MET A 323 -20.86 -28.48 -6.17
C MET A 323 -20.20 -27.10 -6.09
N ILE A 324 -19.79 -26.57 -7.24
CA ILE A 324 -19.38 -25.17 -7.42
C ILE A 324 -20.38 -24.47 -8.33
N TYR A 325 -20.62 -23.19 -8.05
CA TYR A 325 -21.53 -22.31 -8.78
C TYR A 325 -20.76 -21.10 -9.31
N PHE A 326 -21.17 -20.64 -10.49
CA PHE A 326 -20.55 -19.51 -11.19
C PHE A 326 -21.42 -18.27 -11.03
N GLU A 327 -20.83 -17.20 -10.52
CA GLU A 327 -21.49 -15.91 -10.40
C GLU A 327 -21.43 -15.14 -11.72
N LYS A 328 -22.28 -14.12 -11.85
CA LYS A 328 -22.22 -13.18 -12.99
C LYS A 328 -20.85 -12.53 -13.05
N GLY A 329 -20.20 -12.57 -14.21
CA GLY A 329 -18.86 -12.02 -14.36
C GLY A 329 -17.72 -13.02 -14.13
N ALA A 330 -18.04 -14.27 -13.83
CA ALA A 330 -17.04 -15.30 -13.59
C ALA A 330 -16.24 -15.67 -14.85
N VAL A 331 -16.86 -15.60 -16.03
CA VAL A 331 -16.26 -16.11 -17.26
C VAL A 331 -15.73 -14.94 -18.09
N LEU A 332 -14.42 -14.93 -18.31
CA LEU A 332 -13.70 -13.93 -19.08
C LEU A 332 -13.31 -14.53 -20.44
N VAL A 333 -13.66 -13.86 -21.53
CA VAL A 333 -13.36 -14.31 -22.89
C VAL A 333 -12.25 -13.45 -23.48
N TYR A 334 -11.13 -14.08 -23.83
CA TYR A 334 -9.97 -13.45 -24.43
C TYR A 334 -9.78 -13.90 -25.86
N ASP A 335 -9.31 -12.97 -26.69
CA ASP A 335 -8.83 -13.26 -28.02
C ASP A 335 -7.56 -14.14 -27.96
N LYS A 336 -7.49 -15.17 -28.81
CA LYS A 336 -6.38 -16.13 -28.78
C LYS A 336 -5.04 -15.51 -29.20
N GLU A 337 -5.06 -14.60 -30.17
CA GLU A 337 -3.84 -14.03 -30.76
C GLU A 337 -3.36 -12.82 -29.97
N THR A 338 -4.25 -11.85 -29.74
CA THR A 338 -3.93 -10.59 -29.05
C THR A 338 -3.96 -10.72 -27.53
N GLN A 339 -4.57 -11.78 -26.98
CA GLN A 339 -4.78 -11.99 -25.55
C GLN A 339 -5.51 -10.85 -24.84
N LYS A 340 -6.25 -10.03 -25.60
CA LYS A 340 -7.08 -8.94 -25.08
C LYS A 340 -8.45 -9.47 -24.69
N LEU A 341 -9.01 -8.90 -23.63
CA LEU A 341 -10.36 -9.22 -23.16
C LEU A 341 -11.38 -8.74 -24.20
N LEU A 342 -12.19 -9.67 -24.71
CA LEU A 342 -13.29 -9.41 -25.64
C LEU A 342 -14.62 -9.18 -24.91
N GLY A 343 -14.78 -9.81 -23.75
CA GLY A 343 -15.89 -9.53 -22.86
C GLY A 343 -16.02 -10.52 -21.71
N ILE A 344 -17.12 -10.39 -20.99
CA ILE A 344 -17.36 -11.01 -19.70
C ILE A 344 -18.78 -11.57 -19.70
N ILE A 345 -18.95 -12.78 -19.16
CA ILE A 345 -20.23 -13.52 -19.10
C ILE A 345 -20.62 -13.76 -17.64
#